data_AF-A0AAX3ZTK5-F1
#
_entry.id   AF-A0AAX3ZTK5-F1
#
_cell.length_a   1.000
_cell.length_b   1.000
_cell.length_c   1.000
_cell.angle_alpha   90.00
_cell.angle_beta   90.00
_cell.angle_gamma   90.00
#
_symmetry.space_group_name_H-M   'P 1'
#
loop_
_entity.id
_entity.type
_entity.pdbx_description
1 polymer ?
#
loop_
_entity_poly.entity_id
_entity_poly.type
_entity_poly.pdbx_seq_one_letter_code
_entity_poly.pdbx_strand_id
1 'polypeptide(L)' 'MFQETPVYDRLVAERGDVPVQVRGEADRIRRELAHVLHRTAANPPSAPRSAFEPRTPPHAL' A
#
# COMPACT_ATOMS: atom_id res chain seq x y z
N MET A 1 -2.51 -26.68 -33.02
CA MET A 1 -3.19 -27.30 -31.86
C MET A 1 -2.40 -26.90 -30.62
N PHE A 2 -2.81 -25.85 -29.89
CA PHE A 2 -2.26 -25.61 -28.56
C PHE A 2 -2.76 -26.77 -27.70
N GLN A 3 -1.84 -27.64 -27.28
CA GLN A 3 -2.14 -28.60 -26.21
C GLN A 3 -2.59 -27.74 -25.03
N GLU A 4 -3.84 -27.88 -24.59
CA GLU A 4 -4.33 -27.30 -23.35
C GLU A 4 -3.22 -27.49 -22.32
N THR A 5 -2.63 -26.41 -21.79
CA THR A 5 -1.52 -26.54 -20.87
C THR A 5 -2.11 -27.18 -19.61
N PRO A 6 -1.99 -28.50 -19.39
CA PRO A 6 -2.92 -29.24 -18.52
C PRO A 6 -2.82 -28.81 -17.07
N VAL A 7 -1.74 -28.10 -16.75
CA VAL A 7 -1.39 -27.57 -15.45
C VAL A 7 -2.31 -26.41 -15.06
N TYR A 8 -2.68 -25.48 -15.95
CA TYR A 8 -3.38 -24.27 -15.51
C TYR A 8 -4.83 -24.57 -15.09
N ASP A 9 -5.61 -25.26 -15.93
CA ASP A 9 -6.99 -25.62 -15.59
C ASP A 9 -7.06 -26.54 -14.37
N ARG A 10 -6.11 -27.49 -14.27
CA ARG A 10 -5.99 -28.35 -13.10
C ARG A 10 -5.64 -27.58 -11.83
N LEU A 11 -4.73 -26.60 -11.90
CA LEU A 11 -4.40 -25.75 -10.76
C LEU A 11 -5.61 -24.92 -10.33
N VAL A 12 -6.38 -24.39 -11.28
CA VAL A 12 -7.62 -23.66 -10.97
C VAL A 12 -8.65 -24.59 -10.32
N ALA A 13 -8.80 -25.83 -10.79
CA ALA A 13 -9.72 -26.80 -10.20
C ALA A 13 -9.30 -27.24 -8.78
N GLU A 14 -7.99 -27.47 -8.55
CA GLU A 14 -7.47 -27.97 -7.27
C GLU A 14 -7.25 -26.87 -6.23
N ARG A 15 -6.93 -25.64 -6.66
CA ARG A 15 -6.49 -24.53 -5.78
C ARG A 15 -7.31 -23.26 -5.93
N GLY A 16 -8.23 -23.22 -6.90
CA GLY A 16 -8.91 -22.00 -7.31
C GLY A 16 -8.04 -21.11 -8.20
N ASP A 17 -8.65 -20.09 -8.80
CA ASP A 17 -7.95 -19.09 -9.59
C ASP A 17 -7.21 -18.09 -8.68
N VAL A 18 -6.08 -18.54 -8.12
CA VAL A 18 -5.25 -17.77 -7.20
C VAL A 18 -4.81 -16.42 -7.80
N PRO A 19 -4.37 -16.33 -9.08
CA PRO A 19 -4.04 -15.05 -9.69
C PRO A 19 -5.19 -14.04 -9.68
N VAL A 20 -6.43 -14.47 -9.98
CA VAL A 20 -7.61 -13.59 -9.92
C VAL A 20 -7.90 -13.17 -8.49
N GLN A 21 -7.84 -14.10 -7.53
CA GLN A 21 -8.06 -13.80 -6.12
C GLN A 21 -7.06 -12.77 -5.59
N VAL A 22 -5.77 -12.96 -5.87
CA VAL A 22 -4.71 -12.03 -5.46
C VAL A 22 -4.91 -10.65 -6.08
N ARG A 23 -5.35 -10.57 -7.34
CA ARG A 23 -5.67 -9.28 -7.98
C ARG A 23 -6.82 -8.58 -7.27
N GLY A 24 -7.88 -9.31 -6.94
CA GLY A 24 -9.02 -8.78 -6.19
C GLY A 24 -8.61 -8.24 -4.82
N GLU A 25 -7.79 -8.97 -4.08
CA GLU A 25 -7.33 -8.56 -2.76
C GLU A 25 -6.35 -7.38 -2.83
N ALA A 26 -5.44 -7.36 -3.81
CA ALA A 26 -4.56 -6.22 -4.05
C ALA A 26 -5.38 -4.94 -4.35
N ASP A 27 -6.43 -5.06 -5.16
CA ASP A 27 -7.32 -3.94 -5.45
C ASP A 27 -8.10 -3.46 -4.22
N ARG A 28 -8.53 -4.39 -3.36
CA ARG A 28 -9.17 -4.07 -2.08
C ARG A 28 -8.21 -3.31 -1.15
N ILE A 29 -7.02 -3.85 -0.91
CA ILE A 29 -5.99 -3.25 -0.07
C ILE A 29 -5.61 -1.86 -0.61
N ARG A 30 -5.47 -1.71 -1.93
CA ARG A 30 -5.16 -0.42 -2.55
C ARG A 30 -6.23 0.63 -2.26
N ARG A 31 -7.51 0.29 -2.33
CA ARG A 31 -8.61 1.21 -2.00
C ARG A 31 -8.61 1.57 -0.52
N GLU A 32 -8.42 0.59 0.35
CA GLU A 32 -8.35 0.82 1.80
C GLU A 32 -7.19 1.75 2.16
N LEU A 33 -6.01 1.52 1.59
CA LEU A 33 -4.85 2.39 1.77
C LEU A 33 -5.13 3.81 1.29
N ALA A 34 -5.77 3.99 0.12
CA ALA A 34 -6.14 5.31 -0.37
C ALA A 34 -7.09 6.05 0.60
N HIS A 35 -8.05 5.34 1.22
CA HIS A 35 -8.93 5.90 2.23
C HIS A 35 -8.18 6.31 3.50
N VAL A 36 -7.25 5.50 3.98
CA VAL A 36 -6.41 5.83 5.14
C VAL A 36 -5.59 7.08 4.86
N LEU A 37 -4.89 7.13 3.73
CA LEU A 37 -4.06 8.27 3.34
C LEU A 37 -4.87 9.55 3.20
N HIS A 38 -6.05 9.47 2.58
CA HIS A 38 -6.96 10.61 2.47
C HIS A 38 -7.41 11.12 3.84
N ARG A 39 -7.78 10.21 4.76
CA ARG A 39 -8.19 10.57 6.12
C ARG A 39 -7.05 11.21 6.92
N THR A 40 -5.83 10.68 6.80
CA THR A 40 -4.66 11.26 7.47
C THR A 40 -4.28 12.63 6.91
N ALA A 41 -4.49 12.87 5.61
CA ALA A 41 -4.28 14.18 5.02
C ALA A 41 -5.34 15.19 5.46
N ALA A 42 -6.60 14.75 5.61
CA ALA A 42 -7.70 15.60 6.07
C ALA A 42 -7.55 15.99 7.56
N ASN A 43 -7.06 15.09 8.39
CA ASN A 43 -6.80 15.32 9.81
C ASN A 43 -5.33 15.02 10.11
N PRO A 44 -4.40 15.93 9.78
CA PRO A 44 -3.00 15.73 10.08
C PRO A 44 -2.84 15.58 11.60
N PRO A 45 -2.10 14.57 12.09
CA PRO A 45 -1.76 14.51 13.50
C PRO A 45 -1.03 15.82 13.87
N SER A 46 -1.43 16.45 14.97
CA SER A 46 -0.70 17.60 15.51
C SER A 46 0.74 17.14 15.75
N ALA A 47 1.68 17.61 14.92
CA ALA A 47 3.07 17.24 15.06
C ALA A 47 3.55 17.58 16.47
N PRO A 48 4.25 16.68 17.19
CA PRO A 48 5.03 17.12 18.34
C PRO A 48 6.04 18.15 17.80
N ARG A 49 5.98 19.37 18.34
CA ARG A 49 6.92 20.45 18.02
C ARG A 49 8.33 19.87 18.13
N SER A 50 9.02 19.75 17.00
CA SER A 50 10.37 19.19 16.97
C SER A 50 11.22 19.94 17.99
N ALA A 51 11.73 19.23 19.01
CA ALA A 51 12.62 19.80 20.03
C ALA A 51 14.02 20.11 19.47
N PHE A 52 14.27 19.74 18.21
CA PHE A 52 15.50 20.07 17.49
C PHE A 52 15.26 21.31 16.64
N GLU A 53 15.06 22.44 17.30
CA GLU A 53 15.22 23.75 16.68
C GLU A 53 16.74 23.96 16.50
N PRO A 54 17.25 24.16 15.27
CA PRO A 54 18.64 24.56 15.10
C PRO A 54 18.77 25.93 15.78
N ARG A 55 19.43 25.98 16.95
CA ARG A 55 19.83 27.26 17.55
C ARG A 55 20.75 27.95 16.53
N THR A 56 20.24 28.96 15.83
CA THR A 56 21.08 29.90 15.12
C THR A 56 22.02 30.54 16.15
N PRO A 57 23.35 30.34 16.05
CA PRO A 57 24.27 31.03 16.94
C PRO A 57 24.17 32.54 16.66
N PRO A 58 24.21 33.38 17.70
CA PRO A 58 24.18 34.83 17.51
C PRO A 58 25.41 35.24 16.69
N HIS A 59 25.21 35.95 15.60
CA HIS A 59 26.29 36.61 14.87
C HIS A 59 27.00 37.56 15.84
N ALA A 60 28.27 37.27 16.13
CA ALA A 60 29.14 38.17 16.87
C ALA A 60 29.51 39.36 15.95
N LEU A 61 29.37 40.57 16.51
CA LEU A 61 29.78 41.85 15.92
C LEU A 61 31.32 42.00 15.91
#